data_AF-A0AAN7HI21-F1
#
_entry.id   AF-A0AAN7HI21-F1
#
_cell.length_a   1.000
_cell.length_b   1.000
_cell.length_c   1.000
_cell.angle_alpha   90.00
_cell.angle_beta   90.00
_cell.angle_gamma   90.00
#
_symmetry.space_group_name_H-M   'P 1'
#
loop_
_entity.id
_entity.type
_entity.pdbx_description
1 polymer ?
#
loop_
_entity_poly.entity_id
_entity_poly.type
_entity_poly.pdbx_seq_one_letter_code
_entity_poly.pdbx_strand_id
1 'polypeptide(L)'
;MRLLHMLAGAAWLLNGAVAKYPVARTSDIKGPDENGKYWIYGEGIAAAFIPYGASISNLLIKDKYGVPRDLVMGFDNASYYAVDKAHPHLGGVPGRYANRIKNSTFEIDGQVYHVEANENPTPDHPKGLDTLHGGPDGWDWRDFNVVAHTNNSITFSIVDPDGKEGFPGEVISYITYTMGRMTWDAKMVAIATTKKTPIMLSSHTYWNLDGFANNETNLVLNHTFHLPYSGQRVAVDNILIPTGEILANPKGSVNDFWSAPKQIGQSFSDPEINGNCGFNCTGYDNCFLVNRRQAHDWRADGGYVASLSSDWSGIRLDIYTDQDAFQMYSCGGQNGSFPLKTTQGAQNFPRTVPKYGCVVLEVQDYIDGINYPEWGRLGKQLFEPGGDPYVLQGDTTWMKRVWMYVGSHQRLLGEVKKLPRAVAVLRRRRNPGAGEGEGEKEELEVVEIVKYKVVFSSRPEPVGGGAS
;
A
#
# COMPACT_ATOMS: atom_id res chain seq x y z
N MET A 1 -23.13 -13.78 74.93
CA MET A 1 -21.81 -14.14 75.49
C MET A 1 -20.87 -14.42 74.33
N ARG A 2 -19.83 -13.56 74.17
CA ARG A 2 -18.53 -13.75 73.46
C ARG A 2 -18.53 -14.06 71.95
N LEU A 3 -17.64 -13.52 71.12
CA LEU A 3 -16.80 -12.31 71.13
C LEU A 3 -16.19 -12.21 69.71
N LEU A 4 -15.97 -10.99 69.23
CA LEU A 4 -15.09 -10.60 68.12
C LEU A 4 -13.72 -11.31 68.14
N HIS A 5 -13.09 -11.48 66.97
CA HIS A 5 -11.74 -10.96 66.66
C HIS A 5 -11.49 -10.90 65.15
N MET A 6 -11.04 -9.72 64.69
CA MET A 6 -10.46 -9.41 63.38
C MET A 6 -9.13 -10.13 63.16
N LEU A 7 -8.76 -10.39 61.90
CA LEU A 7 -7.45 -10.02 61.35
C LEU A 7 -7.51 -10.01 59.80
N ALA A 8 -7.01 -8.91 59.25
CA ALA A 8 -6.97 -8.57 57.83
C ALA A 8 -5.84 -9.31 57.09
N GLY A 9 -5.97 -9.46 55.76
CA GLY A 9 -4.89 -9.99 54.94
C GLY A 9 -5.19 -10.03 53.44
N ALA A 10 -4.92 -8.91 52.76
CA ALA A 10 -4.56 -8.77 51.35
C ALA A 10 -5.46 -9.41 50.27
N ALA A 11 -6.46 -8.64 49.81
CA ALA A 11 -6.98 -8.78 48.45
C ALA A 11 -5.93 -8.26 47.45
N TRP A 12 -5.41 -9.14 46.60
CA TRP A 12 -4.64 -8.73 45.42
C TRP A 12 -5.57 -7.97 44.47
N LEU A 13 -5.36 -6.65 44.40
CA LEU A 13 -5.95 -5.79 43.39
C LEU A 13 -5.32 -6.13 42.03
N LEU A 14 -6.05 -6.89 41.22
CA LEU A 14 -5.82 -6.95 39.77
C LEU A 14 -6.19 -5.58 39.16
N ASN A 15 -5.28 -4.62 39.24
CA ASN A 15 -5.33 -3.42 38.41
C ASN A 15 -4.84 -3.78 36.99
N GLY A 16 -5.65 -4.57 36.29
CA GLY A 16 -5.58 -4.68 34.84
C GLY A 16 -6.43 -3.57 34.26
N ALA A 17 -5.82 -2.44 33.90
CA ALA A 17 -6.47 -1.45 33.05
C ALA A 17 -6.70 -2.07 31.67
N VAL A 18 -7.84 -2.75 31.49
CA VAL A 18 -8.36 -3.09 30.17
C VAL A 18 -8.74 -1.76 29.54
N ALA A 19 -7.94 -1.27 28.60
CA ALA A 19 -8.30 -0.13 27.77
C ALA A 19 -9.67 -0.44 27.13
N LYS A 20 -10.70 0.30 27.58
CA LYS A 20 -12.03 0.27 26.97
C LYS A 20 -11.93 0.98 25.63
N TYR A 21 -11.58 0.26 24.57
CA TYR A 21 -11.68 0.80 23.22
C TYR A 21 -13.15 0.90 22.82
N PRO A 22 -13.63 2.06 22.35
CA PRO A 22 -14.99 2.19 21.88
C PRO A 22 -15.11 1.43 20.56
N VAL A 23 -15.80 0.29 20.58
CA VAL A 23 -16.50 -0.15 19.36
C VAL A 23 -17.69 0.80 19.23
N ALA A 24 -17.45 1.94 18.58
CA ALA A 24 -18.40 3.04 18.57
C ALA A 24 -19.64 2.69 17.76
N ARG A 25 -20.81 2.89 18.39
CA ARG A 25 -22.09 3.10 17.71
C ARG A 25 -21.99 4.36 16.85
N THR A 26 -22.65 4.29 15.69
CA THR A 26 -22.83 5.38 14.73
C THR A 26 -23.48 6.61 15.37
N SER A 27 -22.70 7.67 15.64
CA SER A 27 -23.21 9.04 15.83
C SER A 27 -22.07 10.06 15.76
N ASP A 28 -22.19 10.99 14.80
CA ASP A 28 -21.42 12.23 14.56
C ASP A 28 -19.90 12.13 14.45
N ILE A 29 -19.41 12.18 13.21
CA ILE A 29 -17.98 12.15 12.89
C ILE A 29 -17.39 13.53 13.17
N LYS A 30 -16.60 13.58 14.25
CA LYS A 30 -15.70 14.68 14.60
C LYS A 30 -14.37 14.46 13.86
N GLY A 31 -13.61 15.54 13.68
CA GLY A 31 -12.26 15.51 13.08
C GLY A 31 -11.27 14.67 13.90
N PRO A 32 -9.99 15.08 14.01
CA PRO A 32 -9.02 14.26 14.71
C PRO A 32 -9.36 14.13 16.20
N ASP A 33 -8.96 13.03 16.82
CA ASP A 33 -8.97 12.88 18.28
C ASP A 33 -7.93 13.80 18.95
N GLU A 34 -7.84 13.74 20.29
CA GLU A 34 -6.89 14.55 21.07
C GLU A 34 -5.40 14.29 20.72
N ASN A 35 -5.12 13.16 20.07
CA ASN A 35 -3.78 12.77 19.60
C ASN A 35 -3.57 13.06 18.11
N GLY A 36 -4.48 13.81 17.47
CA GLY A 36 -4.37 14.18 16.07
C GLY A 36 -4.79 13.09 15.07
N LYS A 37 -5.48 12.03 15.52
CA LYS A 37 -5.79 10.86 14.70
C LYS A 37 -7.24 10.83 14.23
N TYR A 38 -7.43 10.54 12.95
CA TYR A 38 -8.72 10.37 12.32
C TYR A 38 -9.09 8.89 12.28
N TRP A 39 -10.10 8.50 13.06
CA TRP A 39 -10.56 7.12 13.10
C TRP A 39 -11.61 6.83 12.03
N ILE A 40 -11.50 5.66 11.40
CA ILE A 40 -12.53 5.07 10.55
C ILE A 40 -12.74 3.61 10.95
N TYR A 41 -13.95 3.11 10.69
CA TYR A 41 -14.46 1.86 11.22
C TYR A 41 -15.09 1.00 10.11
N GLY A 42 -14.87 -0.29 10.23
CA GLY A 42 -15.53 -1.34 9.47
C GLY A 42 -16.09 -2.41 10.40
N GLU A 43 -16.81 -3.39 9.86
CA GLU A 43 -17.26 -4.51 10.66
C GLU A 43 -16.06 -5.42 10.99
N GLY A 44 -15.69 -5.46 12.28
CA GLY A 44 -14.57 -6.26 12.79
C GLY A 44 -13.19 -5.63 12.69
N ILE A 45 -13.08 -4.43 12.09
CA ILE A 45 -11.82 -3.71 11.85
C ILE A 45 -11.96 -2.23 12.17
N ALA A 46 -10.93 -1.63 12.75
CA ALA A 46 -10.85 -0.18 12.95
C ALA A 46 -9.44 0.31 12.67
N ALA A 47 -9.30 1.52 12.13
CA ALA A 47 -7.99 2.11 11.91
C ALA A 47 -8.01 3.60 12.19
N ALA A 48 -6.83 4.12 12.47
CA ALA A 48 -6.59 5.53 12.67
C ALA A 48 -5.58 6.03 11.63
N PHE A 49 -5.86 7.18 11.03
CA PHE A 49 -5.00 7.81 10.02
C PHE A 49 -4.61 9.21 10.47
N ILE A 50 -3.51 9.72 9.92
CA ILE A 50 -3.05 11.08 10.17
C ILE A 50 -2.78 11.81 8.84
N PRO A 51 -2.86 13.15 8.79
CA PRO A 51 -2.59 13.90 7.57
C PRO A 51 -1.13 13.83 7.11
N TYR A 52 -0.18 13.75 8.04
CA TYR A 52 1.23 13.63 7.71
C TYR A 52 1.51 12.31 6.98
N GLY A 53 2.01 12.40 5.75
CA GLY A 53 2.23 11.28 4.84
C GLY A 53 0.98 10.52 4.41
N ALA A 54 -0.22 11.04 4.69
CA ALA A 54 -1.48 10.29 4.60
C ALA A 54 -1.39 8.93 5.33
N SER A 55 -0.75 8.92 6.51
CA SER A 55 -0.25 7.69 7.12
C SER A 55 -1.31 6.92 7.90
N ILE A 56 -1.26 5.59 7.82
CA ILE A 56 -1.93 4.74 8.82
C ILE A 56 -1.13 4.74 10.12
N SER A 57 -1.80 4.98 11.23
CA SER A 57 -1.19 5.07 12.57
C SER A 57 -1.60 3.95 13.51
N ASN A 58 -2.76 3.33 13.29
CA ASN A 58 -3.25 2.17 14.04
C ASN A 58 -4.11 1.29 13.12
N LEU A 59 -4.09 -0.02 13.37
CA LEU A 59 -5.00 -0.98 12.73
C LEU A 59 -5.38 -2.05 13.74
N LEU A 60 -6.64 -2.04 14.18
CA LEU A 60 -7.15 -2.89 15.24
C LEU A 60 -7.99 -4.03 14.67
N ILE A 61 -7.58 -5.26 14.96
CA ILE A 61 -8.31 -6.49 14.65
C ILE A 61 -8.30 -7.40 15.88
N LYS A 62 -9.39 -8.13 16.12
CA LYS A 62 -9.43 -9.13 17.20
C LYS A 62 -8.68 -10.40 16.78
N ASP A 63 -7.83 -10.89 17.66
CA ASP A 63 -7.19 -12.20 17.49
C ASP A 63 -8.19 -13.36 17.67
N LYS A 64 -7.71 -14.60 17.51
CA LYS A 64 -8.51 -15.83 17.66
C LYS A 64 -9.11 -16.03 19.06
N TYR A 65 -8.67 -15.26 20.06
CA TYR A 65 -9.21 -15.25 21.42
C TYR A 65 -10.15 -14.04 21.67
N GLY A 66 -10.41 -13.23 20.66
CA GLY A 66 -11.28 -12.05 20.74
C GLY A 66 -10.59 -10.81 21.30
N VAL A 67 -9.27 -10.84 21.51
CA VAL A 67 -8.50 -9.71 22.06
C VAL A 67 -8.08 -8.77 20.93
N PRO A 68 -8.39 -7.47 20.99
CA PRO A 68 -7.91 -6.50 20.00
C PRO A 68 -6.38 -6.43 19.96
N ARG A 69 -5.81 -6.44 18.76
CA ARG A 69 -4.39 -6.27 18.46
C ARG A 69 -4.19 -5.10 17.52
N ASP A 70 -3.22 -4.26 17.83
CA ASP A 70 -2.79 -3.18 16.94
C ASP A 70 -1.63 -3.65 16.07
N LEU A 71 -1.92 -3.88 14.79
CA LEU A 71 -1.07 -4.66 13.90
C LEU A 71 0.03 -3.86 13.20
N VAL A 72 0.00 -2.54 13.31
CA VAL A 72 0.93 -1.66 12.57
C VAL A 72 1.76 -0.82 13.52
N MET A 73 3.03 -0.56 13.20
CA MET A 73 3.83 0.41 13.96
C MET A 73 3.30 1.84 13.77
N GLY A 74 3.72 2.74 14.66
CA GLY A 74 3.37 4.15 14.62
C GLY A 74 3.61 4.81 15.96
N PHE A 75 3.15 6.05 16.12
CA PHE A 75 3.19 6.78 17.39
C PHE A 75 1.81 6.87 18.04
N ASP A 76 1.77 7.04 19.36
CA ASP A 76 0.53 7.33 20.08
C ASP A 76 -0.03 8.70 19.69
N ASN A 77 0.83 9.72 19.50
CA ASN A 77 0.45 11.07 19.10
C ASN A 77 0.98 11.42 17.70
N ALA A 78 0.10 11.95 16.85
CA ALA A 78 0.38 12.32 15.45
C ALA A 78 1.51 13.34 15.32
N SER A 79 1.72 14.22 16.31
CA SER A 79 2.76 15.25 16.26
C SER A 79 4.17 14.68 16.17
N TYR A 80 4.40 13.45 16.62
CA TYR A 80 5.71 12.81 16.56
C TYR A 80 6.16 12.45 15.15
N TYR A 81 5.22 12.21 14.23
CA TYR A 81 5.56 11.87 12.85
C TYR A 81 6.37 13.00 12.17
N ALA A 82 6.09 14.26 12.47
CA ALA A 82 6.80 15.39 11.86
C ALA A 82 8.15 15.75 12.53
N VAL A 83 8.47 15.19 13.71
CA VAL A 83 9.64 15.63 14.51
C VAL A 83 10.59 14.52 14.91
N ASP A 84 10.13 13.27 14.99
CA ASP A 84 10.98 12.15 15.36
C ASP A 84 11.82 11.72 14.16
N LYS A 85 13.13 12.00 14.21
CA LYS A 85 14.06 11.64 13.13
C LYS A 85 14.29 10.13 13.01
N ALA A 86 13.89 9.34 14.01
CA ALA A 86 13.87 7.89 13.93
C ALA A 86 12.59 7.37 13.24
N HIS A 87 11.83 8.22 12.55
CA HIS A 87 10.67 7.88 11.72
C HIS A 87 11.10 7.38 10.33
N PRO A 88 11.03 6.07 10.04
CA PRO A 88 11.33 5.55 8.72
C PRO A 88 10.06 5.44 7.87
N HIS A 89 9.42 6.55 7.47
CA HIS A 89 8.27 6.47 6.55
C HIS A 89 7.05 5.66 7.08
N LEU A 90 6.90 5.55 8.41
CA LEU A 90 5.90 4.73 9.11
C LEU A 90 4.47 4.91 8.57
N GLY A 91 3.97 3.92 7.83
CA GLY A 91 2.58 3.86 7.40
C GLY A 91 2.18 4.91 6.35
N GLY A 92 3.14 5.72 5.88
CA GLY A 92 2.92 6.79 4.92
C GLY A 92 2.86 6.32 3.47
N VAL A 93 2.57 7.26 2.58
CA VAL A 93 2.60 7.08 1.13
C VAL A 93 3.91 7.68 0.60
N PRO A 94 4.95 6.86 0.33
CA PRO A 94 6.14 7.36 -0.32
C PRO A 94 5.81 7.89 -1.70
N GLY A 95 6.39 9.04 -2.04
CA GLY A 95 6.05 9.74 -3.27
C GLY A 95 6.95 10.94 -3.57
N ARG A 96 7.00 11.40 -4.82
CA ARG A 96 6.16 10.90 -5.93
C ARG A 96 6.65 9.58 -6.55
N TYR A 97 7.83 9.10 -6.16
CA TYR A 97 8.38 7.81 -6.60
C TYR A 97 8.87 6.98 -5.41
N ALA A 98 8.20 5.86 -5.14
CA ALA A 98 8.55 4.92 -4.09
C ALA A 98 9.86 4.17 -4.43
N ASN A 99 10.56 3.70 -3.40
CA ASN A 99 11.83 3.00 -3.52
C ASN A 99 12.91 3.88 -4.19
N ARG A 100 13.94 3.25 -4.78
CA ARG A 100 15.16 3.93 -5.21
C ARG A 100 15.10 4.39 -6.67
N ILE A 101 15.67 5.56 -6.93
CA ILE A 101 16.09 6.03 -8.25
C ILE A 101 17.61 6.09 -8.26
N LYS A 102 18.22 5.29 -9.15
CA LYS A 102 19.67 5.18 -9.26
C LYS A 102 20.32 6.50 -9.64
N ASN A 103 21.43 6.84 -8.96
CA ASN A 103 22.20 8.06 -9.16
C ASN A 103 21.35 9.35 -9.09
N SER A 104 20.17 9.27 -8.46
CA SER A 104 19.21 10.37 -8.35
C SER A 104 18.92 11.02 -9.71
N THR A 105 18.81 10.21 -10.77
CA THR A 105 18.64 10.71 -12.13
C THR A 105 17.80 9.75 -12.97
N PHE A 106 17.11 10.32 -13.96
CA PHE A 106 16.37 9.59 -14.99
C PHE A 106 16.23 10.45 -16.24
N GLU A 107 15.82 9.83 -17.34
CA GLU A 107 15.61 10.52 -18.61
C GLU A 107 14.13 10.51 -19.03
N ILE A 108 13.63 11.65 -19.51
CA ILE A 108 12.33 11.75 -20.17
C ILE A 108 12.53 12.43 -21.51
N ASP A 109 12.11 11.76 -22.59
CA ASP A 109 12.10 12.30 -23.95
C ASP A 109 13.48 12.92 -24.37
N GLY A 110 14.59 12.30 -23.99
CA GLY A 110 15.95 12.77 -24.29
C GLY A 110 16.54 13.77 -23.28
N GLN A 111 15.76 14.24 -22.32
CA GLN A 111 16.20 15.17 -21.28
C GLN A 111 16.52 14.44 -19.98
N VAL A 112 17.73 14.63 -19.47
CA VAL A 112 18.15 14.13 -18.15
C VAL A 112 17.62 15.03 -17.05
N TYR A 113 17.00 14.44 -16.05
CA TYR A 113 16.52 15.08 -14.83
C TYR A 113 17.35 14.60 -13.64
N HIS A 114 17.52 15.48 -12.66
CA HIS A 114 18.17 15.18 -11.39
C HIS A 114 17.19 15.42 -10.26
N VAL A 115 17.08 14.46 -9.37
CA VAL A 115 16.26 14.52 -8.15
C VAL A 115 17.16 14.58 -6.92
N GLU A 116 16.59 14.99 -5.78
CA GLU A 116 17.36 15.16 -4.56
C GLU A 116 17.75 13.79 -3.97
N ALA A 117 19.04 13.61 -3.70
CA ALA A 117 19.58 12.41 -3.07
C ALA A 117 19.36 12.45 -1.55
N ASN A 118 19.05 11.30 -0.96
CA ASN A 118 18.92 11.12 0.49
C ASN A 118 19.46 9.77 0.98
N GLU A 119 20.02 8.93 0.09
CA GLU A 119 20.54 7.62 0.45
C GLU A 119 21.91 7.35 -0.18
N ASN A 120 22.64 6.39 0.40
CA ASN A 120 23.96 5.94 -0.04
C ASN A 120 25.02 7.06 -0.06
N PRO A 121 25.26 7.74 1.08
CA PRO A 121 26.27 8.80 1.16
C PRO A 121 27.67 8.23 0.96
N THR A 122 28.49 8.97 0.21
CA THR A 122 29.92 8.69 0.01
C THR A 122 30.74 9.91 0.46
N PRO A 123 32.07 9.80 0.63
CA PRO A 123 32.90 10.96 0.97
C PRO A 123 32.72 12.15 -0.01
N ASP A 124 32.53 11.87 -1.30
CA ASP A 124 32.34 12.91 -2.33
C ASP A 124 30.87 13.36 -2.46
N HIS A 125 29.92 12.56 -1.95
CA HIS A 125 28.49 12.84 -1.98
C HIS A 125 27.87 12.65 -0.57
N PRO A 126 28.12 13.59 0.36
CA PRO A 126 27.73 13.43 1.76
C PRO A 126 26.21 13.44 1.99
N LYS A 127 25.43 13.90 1.00
CA LYS A 127 23.96 13.88 1.04
C LYS A 127 23.35 12.59 0.47
N GLY A 128 24.15 11.73 -0.13
CA GLY A 128 23.67 10.58 -0.89
C GLY A 128 23.96 10.67 -2.38
N LEU A 129 23.92 9.51 -3.02
CA LEU A 129 23.97 9.35 -4.48
C LEU A 129 22.62 8.98 -5.07
N ASP A 130 21.76 8.35 -4.28
CA ASP A 130 20.48 7.80 -4.73
C ASP A 130 19.32 8.49 -4.03
N THR A 131 18.18 8.55 -4.74
CA THR A 131 16.92 9.06 -4.20
C THR A 131 16.09 7.89 -3.74
N LEU A 132 15.74 7.84 -2.47
CA LEU A 132 14.81 6.90 -1.87
C LEU A 132 13.48 7.60 -1.54
N HIS A 133 12.37 6.98 -1.92
CA HIS A 133 11.00 7.39 -1.56
C HIS A 133 10.65 8.84 -1.93
N GLY A 134 11.23 9.34 -3.03
CA GLY A 134 10.96 10.68 -3.54
C GLY A 134 11.83 11.79 -2.96
N GLY A 135 12.83 11.46 -2.15
CA GLY A 135 13.83 12.41 -1.66
C GLY A 135 13.66 12.78 -0.19
N PRO A 136 14.51 13.69 0.33
CA PRO A 136 14.50 14.08 1.74
C PRO A 136 13.21 14.79 2.21
N ASP A 137 12.42 15.36 1.29
CA ASP A 137 11.06 15.89 1.57
C ASP A 137 10.01 15.28 0.62
N GLY A 138 10.08 13.95 0.50
CA GLY A 138 9.08 13.11 -0.18
C GLY A 138 7.68 13.21 0.45
N TRP A 139 6.69 12.59 -0.18
CA TRP A 139 5.28 12.76 0.23
C TRP A 139 5.00 12.25 1.65
N ASP A 140 5.66 11.19 2.07
CA ASP A 140 5.60 10.63 3.42
C ASP A 140 6.23 11.52 4.50
N TRP A 141 6.95 12.57 4.11
CA TRP A 141 7.48 13.62 5.00
C TRP A 141 6.66 14.91 4.99
N ARG A 142 5.47 14.91 4.37
CA ARG A 142 4.66 16.11 4.15
C ARG A 142 3.24 15.97 4.67
N ASP A 143 2.67 17.10 5.09
CA ASP A 143 1.25 17.18 5.42
C ASP A 143 0.38 17.12 4.17
N PHE A 144 -0.60 16.21 4.19
CA PHE A 144 -1.71 16.22 3.26
C PHE A 144 -2.89 16.99 3.86
N ASN A 145 -3.76 17.53 3.01
CA ASN A 145 -5.04 18.07 3.45
C ASN A 145 -6.07 16.94 3.58
N VAL A 146 -6.83 16.91 4.67
CA VAL A 146 -8.01 16.05 4.77
C VAL A 146 -9.15 16.71 4.00
N VAL A 147 -9.56 16.10 2.89
CA VAL A 147 -10.60 16.67 2.00
C VAL A 147 -11.96 15.98 2.13
N ALA A 148 -11.99 14.77 2.71
CA ALA A 148 -13.22 14.09 3.09
C ALA A 148 -12.96 13.11 4.25
N HIS A 149 -13.92 13.03 5.18
CA HIS A 149 -13.89 12.06 6.27
C HIS A 149 -15.31 11.63 6.60
N THR A 150 -15.51 10.32 6.61
CA THR A 150 -16.76 9.63 6.95
C THR A 150 -16.47 8.55 8.00
N ASN A 151 -17.49 7.85 8.49
CA ASN A 151 -17.29 6.83 9.52
C ASN A 151 -16.42 5.67 9.05
N ASN A 152 -16.40 5.39 7.75
CA ASN A 152 -15.68 4.26 7.17
C ASN A 152 -14.72 4.66 6.05
N SER A 153 -14.48 5.94 5.80
CA SER A 153 -13.55 6.38 4.76
C SER A 153 -12.94 7.74 5.05
N ILE A 154 -11.69 7.93 4.66
CA ILE A 154 -10.98 9.20 4.71
C ILE A 154 -10.25 9.42 3.38
N THR A 155 -10.23 10.66 2.90
CA THR A 155 -9.49 11.06 1.70
C THR A 155 -8.57 12.23 2.03
N PHE A 156 -7.30 12.05 1.67
CA PHE A 156 -6.24 13.03 1.76
C PHE A 156 -5.93 13.59 0.36
N SER A 157 -5.46 14.83 0.28
CA SER A 157 -4.95 15.41 -0.96
C SER A 157 -3.64 16.15 -0.76
N ILE A 158 -2.75 16.06 -1.73
CA ILE A 158 -1.52 16.85 -1.79
C ILE A 158 -1.38 17.47 -3.19
N VAL A 159 -0.83 18.68 -3.22
CA VAL A 159 -0.30 19.29 -4.45
C VAL A 159 1.21 19.25 -4.34
N ASP A 160 1.84 18.57 -5.28
CA ASP A 160 3.27 18.45 -5.40
C ASP A 160 3.77 19.31 -6.55
N PRO A 161 4.30 20.52 -6.29
CA PRO A 161 4.56 21.51 -7.33
C PRO A 161 5.70 21.09 -8.28
N ASP A 162 5.74 21.71 -9.45
CA ASP A 162 6.84 21.54 -10.42
C ASP A 162 8.20 21.86 -9.79
N GLY A 163 9.17 20.96 -9.96
CA GLY A 163 10.52 21.08 -9.43
C GLY A 163 10.69 20.63 -7.97
N LYS A 164 9.63 20.20 -7.29
CA LYS A 164 9.74 19.68 -5.91
C LYS A 164 10.59 18.41 -5.88
N GLU A 165 11.59 18.38 -4.99
CA GLU A 165 12.63 17.33 -4.93
C GLU A 165 13.34 17.07 -6.28
N GLY A 166 13.31 18.04 -7.20
CA GLY A 166 13.88 17.93 -8.56
C GLY A 166 12.97 17.27 -9.60
N PHE A 167 11.78 16.79 -9.22
CA PHE A 167 10.85 16.17 -10.17
C PHE A 167 10.19 17.21 -11.09
N PRO A 168 10.10 16.98 -12.42
CA PRO A 168 9.43 17.89 -13.32
C PRO A 168 7.91 17.78 -13.19
N GLY A 169 7.20 18.87 -13.40
CA GLY A 169 5.74 18.91 -13.47
C GLY A 169 5.06 18.90 -12.11
N GLU A 170 3.94 19.59 -12.04
CA GLU A 170 3.06 19.54 -10.89
C GLU A 170 2.24 18.24 -10.92
N VAL A 171 2.05 17.63 -9.74
CA VAL A 171 1.19 16.48 -9.54
C VAL A 171 0.16 16.81 -8.46
N ILE A 172 -1.11 16.54 -8.75
CA ILE A 172 -2.18 16.56 -7.74
C ILE A 172 -2.54 15.11 -7.42
N SER A 173 -2.53 14.76 -6.14
CA SER A 173 -2.81 13.40 -5.70
C SER A 173 -3.90 13.34 -4.64
N TYR A 174 -4.70 12.28 -4.70
CA TYR A 174 -5.73 11.92 -3.73
C TYR A 174 -5.49 10.49 -3.22
N ILE A 175 -5.41 10.36 -1.91
CA ILE A 175 -5.26 9.07 -1.22
C ILE A 175 -6.53 8.80 -0.43
N THR A 176 -7.29 7.79 -0.81
CA THR A 176 -8.51 7.39 -0.14
C THR A 176 -8.30 6.05 0.54
N TYR A 177 -8.63 5.99 1.83
CA TYR A 177 -8.76 4.74 2.56
C TYR A 177 -10.23 4.48 2.88
N THR A 178 -10.66 3.24 2.74
CA THR A 178 -12.03 2.81 3.03
C THR A 178 -12.03 1.50 3.80
N MET A 179 -12.89 1.42 4.82
CA MET A 179 -13.11 0.24 5.65
C MET A 179 -14.45 -0.40 5.33
N GLY A 180 -14.45 -1.72 5.21
CA GLY A 180 -15.65 -2.55 5.03
C GLY A 180 -15.74 -3.63 6.10
N ARG A 181 -16.28 -4.81 5.77
CA ARG A 181 -16.29 -5.96 6.68
C ARG A 181 -14.95 -6.66 6.61
N MET A 182 -14.10 -6.46 7.62
CA MET A 182 -12.73 -7.02 7.66
C MET A 182 -11.88 -6.67 6.43
N THR A 183 -12.21 -5.59 5.72
CA THR A 183 -11.50 -5.13 4.53
C THR A 183 -10.99 -3.71 4.74
N TRP A 184 -9.75 -3.48 4.32
CA TRP A 184 -9.14 -2.16 4.18
C TRP A 184 -8.78 -1.97 2.71
N ASP A 185 -9.43 -1.00 2.05
CA ASP A 185 -9.09 -0.56 0.70
C ASP A 185 -8.24 0.71 0.77
N ALA A 186 -7.18 0.74 -0.04
CA ALA A 186 -6.33 1.89 -0.26
C ALA A 186 -6.32 2.19 -1.76
N LYS A 187 -6.82 3.38 -2.10
CA LYS A 187 -6.86 3.89 -3.47
C LYS A 187 -6.04 5.15 -3.57
N MET A 188 -5.06 5.15 -4.47
CA MET A 188 -4.19 6.29 -4.71
C MET A 188 -4.36 6.74 -6.15
N VAL A 189 -4.69 8.01 -6.36
CA VAL A 189 -4.85 8.60 -7.69
C VAL A 189 -3.95 9.82 -7.78
N ALA A 190 -3.06 9.86 -8.77
CA ALA A 190 -2.17 10.99 -9.00
C ALA A 190 -2.23 11.45 -10.45
N ILE A 191 -2.30 12.76 -10.65
CA ILE A 191 -2.53 13.41 -11.94
C ILE A 191 -1.37 14.37 -12.20
N ALA A 192 -0.59 14.11 -13.25
CA ALA A 192 0.39 15.06 -13.76
C ALA A 192 -0.35 16.20 -14.49
N THR A 193 -0.15 17.45 -14.07
CA THR A 193 -0.95 18.59 -14.57
C THR A 193 -0.19 19.50 -15.54
N THR A 194 1.14 19.58 -15.44
CA THR A 194 1.93 20.55 -16.24
C THR A 194 3.04 19.95 -17.10
N LYS A 195 3.72 18.87 -16.68
CA LYS A 195 4.77 18.19 -17.47
C LYS A 195 4.70 16.68 -17.29
N LYS A 196 5.28 15.93 -18.22
CA LYS A 196 5.49 14.48 -18.05
C LYS A 196 6.44 14.25 -16.87
N THR A 197 6.11 13.29 -16.01
CA THR A 197 6.81 13.07 -14.73
C THR A 197 6.71 11.61 -14.28
N PRO A 198 7.69 11.09 -13.52
CA PRO A 198 7.56 9.78 -12.93
C PRO A 198 6.62 9.80 -11.72
N ILE A 199 5.75 8.81 -11.63
CA ILE A 199 4.87 8.56 -10.48
C ILE A 199 4.85 7.06 -10.20
N MET A 200 5.24 6.68 -8.99
CA MET A 200 5.08 5.33 -8.46
C MET A 200 4.81 5.44 -6.97
N LEU A 201 3.59 5.14 -6.54
CA LEU A 201 3.20 5.26 -5.13
C LEU A 201 3.13 3.88 -4.49
N SER A 202 3.13 3.87 -3.16
CA SER A 202 2.97 2.67 -2.36
C SER A 202 2.40 3.03 -0.98
N SER A 203 2.24 2.04 -0.10
CA SER A 203 2.02 2.24 1.33
C SER A 203 3.16 1.58 2.11
N HIS A 204 3.85 2.36 2.93
CA HIS A 204 5.02 1.92 3.67
C HIS A 204 4.66 1.46 5.11
N THR A 205 3.69 0.55 5.19
CA THR A 205 3.14 0.05 6.47
C THR A 205 4.06 -1.01 7.10
N TYR A 206 4.38 -0.82 8.37
CA TYR A 206 5.18 -1.74 9.18
C TYR A 206 4.30 -2.65 10.01
N TRP A 207 4.29 -3.94 9.69
CA TRP A 207 3.35 -4.94 10.22
C TRP A 207 3.97 -5.81 11.32
N ASN A 208 3.16 -6.12 12.33
CA ASN A 208 3.34 -7.24 13.26
C ASN A 208 1.95 -7.79 13.61
N LEU A 209 1.60 -8.98 13.11
CA LEU A 209 0.25 -9.55 13.25
C LEU A 209 -0.08 -10.06 14.65
N ASP A 210 0.90 -10.04 15.56
CA ASP A 210 0.71 -10.32 16.98
C ASP A 210 0.54 -9.03 17.80
N GLY A 211 0.66 -7.86 17.18
CA GLY A 211 0.68 -6.56 17.85
C GLY A 211 1.79 -6.45 18.89
N PHE A 212 2.92 -7.14 18.66
CA PHE A 212 4.02 -7.29 19.61
C PHE A 212 3.63 -7.94 20.94
N ALA A 213 2.46 -8.59 21.01
CA ALA A 213 1.91 -9.15 22.24
C ALA A 213 2.15 -10.66 22.39
N ASN A 214 2.82 -11.28 21.43
CA ASN A 214 3.23 -12.66 21.51
C ASN A 214 4.24 -12.82 22.67
N ASN A 215 3.92 -13.73 23.59
CA ASN A 215 4.69 -13.96 24.81
C ASN A 215 5.90 -14.89 24.59
N GLU A 216 5.99 -15.53 23.44
CA GLU A 216 7.12 -16.38 23.04
C GLU A 216 8.19 -15.60 22.28
N THR A 217 7.79 -14.55 21.56
CA THR A 217 8.70 -13.70 20.78
C THR A 217 8.05 -12.34 20.45
N ASN A 218 8.87 -11.29 20.33
CA ASN A 218 8.45 -9.99 19.79
C ASN A 218 8.94 -9.76 18.34
N LEU A 219 9.34 -10.82 17.64
CA LEU A 219 9.80 -10.83 16.25
C LEU A 219 8.70 -11.32 15.29
N VAL A 220 8.78 -10.94 14.02
CA VAL A 220 7.89 -11.47 12.97
C VAL A 220 8.46 -12.70 12.25
N LEU A 221 9.59 -13.25 12.71
CA LEU A 221 10.26 -14.36 12.03
C LEU A 221 9.42 -15.65 11.97
N ASN A 222 8.47 -15.81 12.89
CA ASN A 222 7.50 -16.92 12.91
C ASN A 222 6.24 -16.64 12.07
N HIS A 223 6.08 -15.44 11.50
CA HIS A 223 4.98 -15.14 10.59
C HIS A 223 5.21 -15.87 9.27
N THR A 224 4.13 -16.38 8.68
CA THR A 224 4.15 -17.09 7.40
C THR A 224 3.78 -16.14 6.27
N PHE A 225 4.63 -16.05 5.25
CA PHE A 225 4.44 -15.22 4.08
C PHE A 225 4.30 -16.06 2.81
N HIS A 226 3.48 -15.61 1.86
CA HIS A 226 3.23 -16.30 0.59
C HIS A 226 2.98 -15.32 -0.56
N LEU A 227 3.65 -15.52 -1.69
CA LEU A 227 3.55 -14.77 -2.94
C LEU A 227 3.26 -15.71 -4.12
N PRO A 228 2.05 -16.28 -4.22
CA PRO A 228 1.75 -17.36 -5.17
C PRO A 228 2.06 -17.00 -6.63
N TYR A 229 1.90 -15.74 -7.03
CA TYR A 229 2.13 -15.27 -8.41
C TYR A 229 3.54 -14.73 -8.66
N SER A 230 4.46 -14.99 -7.73
CA SER A 230 5.86 -14.66 -7.91
C SER A 230 6.67 -15.81 -8.51
N GLY A 231 7.99 -15.65 -8.49
CA GLY A 231 8.96 -16.53 -9.13
C GLY A 231 10.18 -15.78 -9.66
N GLN A 232 10.13 -14.45 -9.64
CA GLN A 232 11.23 -13.59 -10.03
C GLN A 232 11.30 -12.36 -9.12
N ARG A 233 12.44 -11.68 -9.13
CA ARG A 233 12.67 -10.42 -8.42
C ARG A 233 13.65 -9.54 -9.17
N VAL A 234 13.60 -8.24 -8.94
CA VAL A 234 14.63 -7.31 -9.43
C VAL A 234 15.94 -7.60 -8.72
N ALA A 235 17.03 -7.70 -9.47
CA ALA A 235 18.38 -7.83 -8.92
C ALA A 235 18.87 -6.46 -8.46
N VAL A 236 19.46 -6.43 -7.26
CA VAL A 236 20.06 -5.23 -6.68
C VAL A 236 21.52 -5.48 -6.36
N ASP A 237 22.31 -4.41 -6.32
CA ASP A 237 23.68 -4.45 -5.84
C ASP A 237 23.76 -4.42 -4.30
N ASN A 238 24.98 -4.30 -3.78
CA ASN A 238 25.26 -4.31 -2.35
C ASN A 238 24.69 -3.11 -1.58
N ILE A 239 24.29 -2.04 -2.27
CA ILE A 239 23.64 -0.85 -1.69
C ILE A 239 22.17 -0.75 -2.11
N LEU A 240 21.60 -1.88 -2.56
CA LEU A 240 20.18 -2.06 -2.89
C LEU A 240 19.71 -1.32 -4.15
N ILE A 241 20.63 -0.93 -5.03
CA ILE A 241 20.32 -0.28 -6.29
C ILE A 241 20.10 -1.32 -7.39
N PRO A 242 19.03 -1.22 -8.20
CA PRO A 242 18.80 -2.14 -9.30
C PRO A 242 19.99 -2.22 -10.27
N THR A 243 20.27 -3.43 -10.74
CA THR A 243 21.37 -3.71 -11.66
C THR A 243 20.91 -3.81 -13.12
N GLY A 244 19.61 -3.98 -13.35
CA GLY A 244 19.01 -4.26 -14.66
C GLY A 244 18.67 -5.73 -14.88
N GLU A 245 19.19 -6.63 -14.04
CA GLU A 245 18.89 -8.05 -14.12
C GLU A 245 17.58 -8.40 -13.40
N ILE A 246 16.84 -9.37 -13.95
CA ILE A 246 15.68 -9.99 -13.30
C ILE A 246 16.06 -11.42 -12.93
N LEU A 247 16.14 -11.70 -11.64
CA LEU A 247 16.57 -13.00 -11.12
C LEU A 247 15.36 -13.90 -10.89
N ALA A 248 15.50 -15.17 -11.28
CA ALA A 248 14.55 -16.20 -10.89
C ALA A 248 14.67 -16.50 -9.39
N ASN A 249 13.58 -16.94 -8.78
CA ASN A 249 13.53 -17.51 -7.44
C ASN A 249 13.30 -19.02 -7.57
N PRO A 250 14.37 -19.84 -7.63
CA PRO A 250 14.24 -21.29 -7.75
C PRO A 250 13.46 -21.87 -6.57
N LYS A 251 12.70 -22.93 -6.80
CA LYS A 251 12.01 -23.64 -5.73
C LYS A 251 13.01 -24.07 -4.65
N GLY A 252 12.74 -23.74 -3.39
CA GLY A 252 13.58 -24.05 -2.24
C GLY A 252 14.70 -23.04 -1.94
N SER A 253 14.91 -21.99 -2.75
CA SER A 253 15.88 -20.94 -2.41
C SER A 253 15.39 -20.05 -1.26
N VAL A 254 16.29 -19.24 -0.72
CA VAL A 254 15.91 -18.27 0.34
C VAL A 254 14.84 -17.28 -0.10
N ASN A 255 14.72 -17.02 -1.40
CA ASN A 255 13.71 -16.12 -1.98
C ASN A 255 12.46 -16.85 -2.52
N ASP A 256 12.33 -18.16 -2.30
CA ASP A 256 11.12 -18.91 -2.64
C ASP A 256 10.02 -18.63 -1.62
N PHE A 257 9.14 -17.68 -1.95
CA PHE A 257 7.87 -17.44 -1.27
C PHE A 257 6.67 -17.81 -2.15
N TRP A 258 6.90 -18.33 -3.35
CA TRP A 258 5.85 -18.56 -4.34
C TRP A 258 5.42 -20.02 -4.43
N SER A 259 6.32 -20.96 -4.13
CA SER A 259 6.01 -22.38 -4.29
C SER A 259 5.16 -22.94 -3.15
N ALA A 260 5.28 -22.36 -1.95
CA ALA A 260 4.47 -22.65 -0.76
C ALA A 260 4.58 -21.49 0.25
N PRO A 261 3.60 -21.33 1.17
CA PRO A 261 3.74 -20.44 2.31
C PRO A 261 4.98 -20.80 3.14
N LYS A 262 5.76 -19.79 3.53
CA LYS A 262 7.04 -19.96 4.23
C LYS A 262 7.15 -18.99 5.40
N GLN A 263 7.64 -19.45 6.55
CA GLN A 263 7.96 -18.53 7.64
C GLN A 263 9.09 -17.59 7.24
N ILE A 264 8.97 -16.30 7.58
CA ILE A 264 9.98 -15.29 7.21
C ILE A 264 11.37 -15.73 7.71
N GLY A 265 11.45 -16.24 8.95
CA GLY A 265 12.68 -16.69 9.58
C GLY A 265 13.23 -18.03 9.09
N GLN A 266 12.49 -18.80 8.28
CA GLN A 266 12.83 -20.19 7.97
C GLN A 266 14.22 -20.33 7.32
N SER A 267 14.62 -19.36 6.51
CA SER A 267 15.89 -19.37 5.77
C SER A 267 17.02 -18.63 6.48
N PHE A 268 16.84 -18.13 7.71
CA PHE A 268 17.84 -17.29 8.38
C PHE A 268 19.13 -18.03 8.78
N SER A 269 19.11 -19.37 8.81
CA SER A 269 20.30 -20.20 8.98
C SER A 269 20.98 -20.60 7.67
N ASP A 270 20.37 -20.30 6.51
CA ASP A 270 20.94 -20.61 5.21
C ASP A 270 22.02 -19.58 4.84
N PRO A 271 23.25 -19.97 4.46
CA PRO A 271 24.27 -19.03 4.03
C PRO A 271 23.86 -18.09 2.89
N GLU A 272 22.94 -18.49 1.99
CA GLU A 272 22.45 -17.68 0.86
C GLU A 272 21.68 -16.44 1.34
N ILE A 273 21.13 -16.43 2.56
CA ILE A 273 20.42 -15.26 3.09
C ILE A 273 21.36 -14.08 3.41
N ASN A 274 22.66 -14.33 3.56
CA ASN A 274 23.63 -13.29 3.85
C ASN A 274 23.94 -12.49 2.58
N GLY A 275 23.75 -11.17 2.65
CA GLY A 275 23.82 -10.28 1.50
C GLY A 275 22.49 -10.10 0.76
N ASN A 276 21.45 -10.90 1.08
CA ASN A 276 20.19 -10.88 0.34
C ASN A 276 19.41 -9.55 0.48
N CYS A 277 19.68 -8.79 1.54
CA CYS A 277 19.14 -7.45 1.79
C CYS A 277 20.24 -6.37 1.81
N GLY A 278 21.29 -6.54 1.01
CA GLY A 278 22.41 -5.60 0.90
C GLY A 278 23.64 -6.02 1.73
N PHE A 279 24.70 -5.22 1.67
CA PHE A 279 25.99 -5.55 2.27
C PHE A 279 25.88 -5.84 3.77
N ASN A 280 26.44 -6.97 4.21
CA ASN A 280 26.39 -7.44 5.60
C ASN A 280 24.97 -7.52 6.21
N CYS A 281 23.95 -7.70 5.38
CA CYS A 281 22.56 -7.86 5.80
C CYS A 281 22.12 -9.33 5.76
N THR A 282 21.32 -9.75 6.74
CA THR A 282 20.68 -11.06 6.80
C THR A 282 19.17 -10.83 6.86
N GLY A 283 18.43 -11.23 5.82
CA GLY A 283 16.99 -10.99 5.74
C GLY A 283 16.53 -10.65 4.33
N TYR A 284 15.45 -9.88 4.24
CA TYR A 284 14.81 -9.51 2.97
C TYR A 284 14.68 -8.00 2.84
N ASP A 285 15.01 -7.50 1.67
CA ASP A 285 14.71 -6.15 1.19
C ASP A 285 14.68 -6.20 -0.35
N ASN A 286 13.66 -6.89 -0.87
CA ASN A 286 13.63 -7.28 -2.28
C ASN A 286 12.30 -6.94 -2.94
N CYS A 287 12.38 -6.48 -4.19
CA CYS A 287 11.25 -6.24 -5.08
C CYS A 287 10.91 -7.53 -5.83
N PHE A 288 9.90 -8.26 -5.34
CA PHE A 288 9.38 -9.45 -5.99
C PHE A 288 8.43 -9.09 -7.12
N LEU A 289 8.56 -9.76 -8.26
CA LEU A 289 7.63 -9.62 -9.38
C LEU A 289 6.45 -10.55 -9.14
N VAL A 290 5.23 -10.06 -9.34
CA VAL A 290 3.97 -10.79 -9.05
C VAL A 290 3.06 -10.90 -10.27
N ASN A 291 3.66 -10.78 -11.47
CA ASN A 291 2.99 -10.84 -12.76
C ASN A 291 3.12 -12.19 -13.47
N ARG A 292 3.57 -13.24 -12.75
CA ARG A 292 3.69 -14.57 -13.34
C ARG A 292 2.30 -15.10 -13.71
N ARG A 293 2.11 -15.37 -15.01
CA ARG A 293 0.90 -16.02 -15.50
C ARG A 293 0.80 -17.43 -14.92
N GLN A 294 -0.33 -17.72 -14.30
CA GLN A 294 -0.70 -19.08 -13.89
C GLN A 294 -1.99 -19.51 -14.58
N ALA A 295 -2.33 -20.80 -14.48
CA ALA A 295 -3.57 -21.32 -15.03
C ALA A 295 -4.82 -20.61 -14.45
N HIS A 296 -4.69 -20.11 -13.23
CA HIS A 296 -5.62 -19.24 -12.55
C HIS A 296 -5.03 -17.83 -12.48
N ASP A 297 -5.75 -16.83 -12.97
CA ASP A 297 -5.38 -15.43 -12.80
C ASP A 297 -6.07 -14.93 -11.53
N TRP A 298 -5.35 -14.47 -10.52
CA TRP A 298 -5.98 -13.90 -9.33
C TRP A 298 -6.87 -12.70 -9.65
N ARG A 299 -6.54 -11.97 -10.73
CA ARG A 299 -7.38 -10.89 -11.28
C ARG A 299 -8.69 -11.43 -11.84
N ALA A 300 -8.82 -12.73 -12.12
CA ALA A 300 -10.05 -13.40 -12.54
C ALA A 300 -10.73 -14.16 -11.38
N ASP A 301 -9.97 -14.92 -10.60
CA ASP A 301 -10.49 -15.96 -9.69
C ASP A 301 -10.62 -15.53 -8.22
N GLY A 302 -10.25 -14.29 -7.88
CA GLY A 302 -10.40 -13.75 -6.52
C GLY A 302 -9.33 -14.24 -5.54
N GLY A 303 -8.16 -14.65 -6.05
CA GLY A 303 -6.98 -14.94 -5.24
C GLY A 303 -6.27 -13.67 -4.77
N TYR A 304 -5.44 -13.79 -3.73
CA TYR A 304 -4.57 -12.73 -3.22
C TYR A 304 -3.19 -12.77 -3.92
N VAL A 305 -2.56 -11.61 -4.04
CA VAL A 305 -1.19 -11.46 -4.57
C VAL A 305 -0.16 -11.83 -3.51
N ALA A 306 -0.43 -11.45 -2.26
CA ALA A 306 0.41 -11.73 -1.11
C ALA A 306 -0.45 -12.11 0.10
N SER A 307 0.08 -12.96 0.98
CA SER A 307 -0.54 -13.28 2.26
C SER A 307 0.50 -13.29 3.36
N LEU A 308 0.18 -12.68 4.50
CA LEU A 308 0.95 -12.74 5.74
C LEU A 308 0.03 -13.29 6.83
N SER A 309 0.48 -14.28 7.60
CA SER A 309 -0.30 -14.83 8.71
C SER A 309 0.55 -15.10 9.94
N SER A 310 -0.09 -15.01 11.11
CA SER A 310 0.47 -15.48 12.37
C SER A 310 -0.42 -16.58 12.96
N ASP A 311 0.16 -17.74 13.22
CA ASP A 311 -0.54 -18.84 13.88
C ASP A 311 -0.86 -18.52 15.35
N TRP A 312 -0.04 -17.67 15.99
CA TRP A 312 -0.21 -17.30 17.39
C TRP A 312 -1.48 -16.47 17.58
N SER A 313 -1.62 -15.36 16.85
CA SER A 313 -2.83 -14.53 16.90
C SER A 313 -3.98 -15.12 16.09
N GLY A 314 -3.70 -15.97 15.10
CA GLY A 314 -4.68 -16.44 14.12
C GLY A 314 -5.11 -15.36 13.12
N ILE A 315 -4.42 -14.22 13.09
CA ILE A 315 -4.68 -13.13 12.16
C ILE A 315 -3.96 -13.41 10.84
N ARG A 316 -4.67 -13.15 9.74
CA ARG A 316 -4.17 -13.27 8.37
C ARG A 316 -4.53 -12.02 7.58
N LEU A 317 -3.56 -11.49 6.87
CA LEU A 317 -3.67 -10.39 5.92
C LEU A 317 -3.53 -10.95 4.51
N ASP A 318 -4.58 -10.86 3.72
CA ASP A 318 -4.55 -11.15 2.28
C ASP A 318 -4.56 -9.83 1.50
N ILE A 319 -3.60 -9.67 0.59
CA ILE A 319 -3.37 -8.42 -0.16
C ILE A 319 -3.74 -8.62 -1.62
N TYR A 320 -4.52 -7.68 -2.15
CA TYR A 320 -4.97 -7.61 -3.54
C TYR A 320 -4.48 -6.30 -4.13
N THR A 321 -3.95 -6.33 -5.35
CA THR A 321 -3.38 -5.12 -5.96
C THR A 321 -3.25 -5.22 -7.47
N ASP A 322 -3.62 -4.18 -8.20
CA ASP A 322 -3.37 -4.09 -9.64
C ASP A 322 -1.90 -3.89 -10.06
N GLN A 323 -0.98 -3.69 -9.10
CA GLN A 323 0.45 -3.55 -9.36
C GLN A 323 1.12 -4.89 -9.75
N ASP A 324 2.28 -4.82 -10.40
CA ASP A 324 2.99 -6.00 -10.92
C ASP A 324 4.24 -6.39 -10.10
N ALA A 325 4.55 -5.63 -9.05
CA ALA A 325 5.63 -5.93 -8.13
C ALA A 325 5.21 -5.74 -6.66
N PHE A 326 6.08 -6.19 -5.76
CA PHE A 326 5.82 -6.21 -4.33
C PHE A 326 7.13 -6.14 -3.56
N GLN A 327 7.38 -5.08 -2.78
CA GLN A 327 8.54 -5.02 -1.89
C GLN A 327 8.23 -5.79 -0.61
N MET A 328 9.18 -6.59 -0.17
CA MET A 328 9.19 -7.12 1.19
C MET A 328 10.48 -6.70 1.86
N TYR A 329 10.35 -5.98 2.98
CA TYR A 329 11.45 -5.63 3.85
C TYR A 329 11.24 -6.23 5.25
N SER A 330 12.17 -7.06 5.72
CA SER A 330 12.04 -7.79 6.98
C SER A 330 12.42 -6.97 8.22
N CYS A 331 12.43 -5.63 8.16
CA CYS A 331 12.82 -4.75 9.27
C CYS A 331 14.21 -5.03 9.86
N GLY A 332 15.20 -5.32 9.02
CA GLY A 332 16.59 -5.56 9.47
C GLY A 332 17.29 -4.32 10.04
N GLY A 333 16.77 -3.11 9.80
CA GLY A 333 17.34 -1.84 10.25
C GLY A 333 16.83 -1.38 11.62
N GLN A 334 15.80 -2.02 12.18
CA GLN A 334 15.36 -1.75 13.55
C GLN A 334 16.41 -2.24 14.56
N ASN A 335 16.58 -1.53 15.67
CA ASN A 335 17.66 -1.81 16.64
C ASN A 335 17.19 -1.82 18.10
N GLY A 336 15.88 -1.75 18.36
CA GLY A 336 15.34 -1.71 19.72
C GLY A 336 15.20 -0.31 20.33
N SER A 337 15.38 0.77 19.57
CA SER A 337 15.18 2.14 20.07
C SER A 337 13.75 2.66 19.87
N PHE A 338 13.05 2.24 18.81
CA PHE A 338 11.74 2.77 18.46
C PHE A 338 10.68 2.33 19.49
N PRO A 339 9.94 3.24 20.14
CA PRO A 339 8.98 2.88 21.17
C PRO A 339 7.71 2.23 20.59
N LEU A 340 7.19 1.22 21.28
CA LEU A 340 5.88 0.66 20.96
C LEU A 340 4.76 1.61 21.40
N LYS A 341 3.66 1.67 20.65
CA LYS A 341 2.43 2.37 21.07
C LYS A 341 1.85 1.76 22.34
N THR A 342 1.12 2.53 23.13
CA THR A 342 0.40 2.04 24.32
C THR A 342 -0.57 0.89 24.03
N THR A 343 -1.02 0.77 22.78
CA THR A 343 -1.92 -0.28 22.25
C THR A 343 -1.22 -1.62 21.93
N GLN A 344 0.11 -1.70 22.07
CA GLN A 344 0.93 -2.82 21.62
C GLN A 344 1.74 -3.45 22.76
N GLY A 345 2.37 -4.59 22.48
CA GLY A 345 3.39 -5.18 23.35
C GLY A 345 2.84 -6.21 24.34
N ALA A 346 3.74 -7.05 24.83
CA ALA A 346 3.53 -7.94 25.97
C ALA A 346 4.24 -7.39 27.22
N GLN A 347 3.84 -7.85 28.40
CA GLN A 347 4.45 -7.43 29.67
C GLN A 347 5.92 -7.86 29.82
N ASN A 348 6.34 -8.94 29.15
CA ASN A 348 7.63 -9.59 29.37
C ASN A 348 8.73 -9.18 28.37
N PHE A 349 8.41 -8.31 27.41
CA PHE A 349 9.37 -7.83 26.41
C PHE A 349 9.62 -6.32 26.57
N PRO A 350 10.80 -5.81 26.16
CA PRO A 350 11.01 -4.37 26.05
C PRO A 350 9.90 -3.71 25.23
N ARG A 351 9.47 -2.52 25.65
CA ARG A 351 8.44 -1.72 24.98
C ARG A 351 9.00 -0.96 23.77
N THR A 352 9.85 -1.63 22.99
CA THR A 352 10.50 -1.10 21.80
C THR A 352 10.52 -2.14 20.68
N VAL A 353 10.73 -1.69 19.43
CA VAL A 353 10.76 -2.55 18.25
C VAL A 353 12.18 -3.07 18.01
N PRO A 354 12.45 -4.38 18.18
CA PRO A 354 13.77 -4.96 17.91
C PRO A 354 14.02 -5.11 16.41
N LYS A 355 15.26 -5.47 16.05
CA LYS A 355 15.60 -5.98 14.72
C LYS A 355 14.68 -7.16 14.38
N TYR A 356 14.06 -7.14 13.20
CA TYR A 356 13.05 -8.13 12.77
C TYR A 356 11.77 -8.15 13.62
N GLY A 357 11.47 -7.06 14.36
CA GLY A 357 10.21 -6.89 15.09
C GLY A 357 8.99 -6.65 14.20
N CYS A 358 9.20 -6.37 12.92
CA CYS A 358 8.17 -6.06 11.94
C CYS A 358 8.53 -6.57 10.55
N VAL A 359 7.57 -6.46 9.62
CA VAL A 359 7.80 -6.60 8.18
C VAL A 359 7.09 -5.46 7.45
N VAL A 360 7.71 -4.89 6.42
CA VAL A 360 7.08 -3.92 5.53
C VAL A 360 6.70 -4.63 4.24
N LEU A 361 5.48 -4.38 3.78
CA LEU A 361 4.88 -4.99 2.60
C LEU A 361 4.37 -3.88 1.70
N GLU A 362 5.12 -3.58 0.63
CA GLU A 362 4.85 -2.44 -0.23
C GLU A 362 4.32 -2.91 -1.58
N VAL A 363 3.12 -2.45 -1.89
CA VAL A 363 2.47 -2.69 -3.17
C VAL A 363 2.95 -1.60 -4.14
N GLN A 364 3.72 -1.99 -5.14
CA GLN A 364 4.37 -1.03 -6.05
C GLN A 364 4.67 -1.64 -7.41
N ASP A 365 5.22 -0.85 -8.33
CA ASP A 365 5.77 -1.37 -9.58
C ASP A 365 7.26 -1.71 -9.45
N TYR A 366 7.90 -2.09 -10.55
CA TYR A 366 9.32 -2.43 -10.58
C TYR A 366 10.16 -1.23 -10.11
N ILE A 367 11.02 -1.45 -9.13
CA ILE A 367 11.92 -0.43 -8.58
C ILE A 367 12.90 0.06 -9.65
N ASP A 368 13.12 1.38 -9.70
CA ASP A 368 13.94 2.06 -10.72
C ASP A 368 13.53 1.77 -12.18
N GLY A 369 12.30 1.27 -12.42
CA GLY A 369 11.84 0.86 -13.75
C GLY A 369 11.84 1.96 -14.81
N ILE A 370 11.89 3.23 -14.40
CA ILE A 370 12.07 4.39 -15.28
C ILE A 370 13.46 4.43 -15.94
N ASN A 371 14.48 3.84 -15.31
CA ASN A 371 15.85 3.76 -15.82
C ASN A 371 16.13 2.44 -16.57
N TYR A 372 15.14 1.54 -16.63
CA TYR A 372 15.22 0.26 -17.34
C TYR A 372 14.06 0.11 -18.33
N PRO A 373 14.02 0.95 -19.40
CA PRO A 373 12.91 0.99 -20.35
C PRO A 373 12.64 -0.35 -21.05
N GLU A 374 13.65 -1.22 -21.16
CA GLU A 374 13.56 -2.58 -21.69
C GLU A 374 12.60 -3.49 -20.90
N TRP A 375 12.31 -3.17 -19.64
CA TRP A 375 11.30 -3.87 -18.83
C TRP A 375 9.86 -3.51 -19.23
N GLY A 376 9.67 -2.49 -20.09
CA GLY A 376 8.37 -2.08 -20.59
C GLY A 376 7.47 -1.43 -19.55
N ARG A 377 8.05 -0.83 -18.50
CA ARG A 377 7.31 -0.24 -17.37
C ARG A 377 7.02 1.25 -17.50
N LEU A 378 7.57 1.94 -18.51
CA LEU A 378 7.38 3.39 -18.68
C LEU A 378 5.91 3.81 -18.71
N GLY A 379 5.02 3.04 -19.36
CA GLY A 379 3.57 3.35 -19.40
C GLY A 379 2.83 3.14 -18.08
N LYS A 380 3.52 2.64 -17.04
CA LYS A 380 3.03 2.46 -15.67
C LYS A 380 3.71 3.39 -14.67
N GLN A 381 4.78 4.07 -15.09
CA GLN A 381 5.61 4.90 -14.21
C GLN A 381 5.77 6.33 -14.70
N LEU A 382 5.58 6.64 -15.98
CA LEU A 382 5.61 8.00 -16.54
C LEU A 382 4.20 8.46 -16.92
N PHE A 383 3.81 9.63 -16.43
CA PHE A 383 2.47 10.20 -16.61
C PHE A 383 2.59 11.63 -17.13
N GLU A 384 1.64 12.05 -17.98
CA GLU A 384 1.69 13.35 -18.68
C GLU A 384 0.35 14.10 -18.60
N PRO A 385 0.37 15.44 -18.77
CA PRO A 385 -0.85 16.25 -18.79
C PRO A 385 -1.85 15.79 -19.86
N GLY A 386 -3.11 15.62 -19.46
CA GLY A 386 -4.17 15.12 -20.34
C GLY A 386 -4.16 13.60 -20.58
N GLY A 387 -3.18 12.87 -20.04
CA GLY A 387 -3.09 11.41 -20.06
C GLY A 387 -4.04 10.71 -19.07
N ASP A 388 -3.91 9.39 -18.97
CA ASP A 388 -4.52 8.63 -17.87
C ASP A 388 -3.83 9.02 -16.55
N PRO A 389 -4.57 9.11 -15.43
CA PRO A 389 -3.94 9.29 -14.12
C PRO A 389 -3.19 8.02 -13.69
N TYR A 390 -2.20 8.18 -12.82
CA TYR A 390 -1.72 7.06 -12.02
C TYR A 390 -2.85 6.60 -11.11
N VAL A 391 -3.06 5.28 -11.04
CA VAL A 391 -4.01 4.66 -10.12
C VAL A 391 -3.35 3.42 -9.51
N LEU A 392 -3.33 3.36 -8.18
CA LEU A 392 -3.11 2.15 -7.39
C LEU A 392 -4.42 1.81 -6.69
N GLN A 393 -4.92 0.59 -6.87
CA GLN A 393 -6.11 0.11 -6.17
C GLN A 393 -6.12 -1.41 -6.04
N GLY A 394 -6.68 -1.91 -4.94
CA GLY A 394 -6.88 -3.34 -4.70
C GLY A 394 -8.22 -3.86 -5.26
N ASP A 395 -9.28 -3.05 -5.17
CA ASP A 395 -10.61 -3.45 -5.61
C ASP A 395 -10.80 -3.33 -7.14
N THR A 396 -10.80 -4.47 -7.81
CA THR A 396 -11.24 -4.61 -9.22
C THR A 396 -12.62 -5.22 -9.33
N THR A 397 -13.35 -5.43 -8.23
CA THR A 397 -14.70 -6.04 -8.26
C THR A 397 -15.71 -5.18 -9.03
N TRP A 398 -15.52 -3.86 -9.10
CA TRP A 398 -16.27 -2.99 -10.00
C TRP A 398 -16.06 -3.36 -11.48
N MET A 399 -14.88 -3.88 -11.84
CA MET A 399 -14.61 -4.42 -13.18
C MET A 399 -15.32 -5.75 -13.42
N LYS A 400 -15.80 -6.44 -12.38
CA LYS A 400 -16.40 -7.77 -12.47
C LYS A 400 -17.91 -7.81 -12.29
N ARG A 401 -18.56 -6.71 -11.89
CA ARG A 401 -19.97 -6.73 -11.45
C ARG A 401 -20.77 -5.52 -11.91
N VAL A 402 -21.05 -5.44 -13.22
CA VAL A 402 -22.14 -4.58 -13.73
C VAL A 402 -23.38 -5.44 -13.91
N TRP A 403 -24.48 -5.08 -13.24
CA TRP A 403 -25.77 -5.73 -13.45
C TRP A 403 -26.59 -4.93 -14.46
N MET A 404 -26.95 -5.54 -15.59
CA MET A 404 -28.00 -5.00 -16.45
C MET A 404 -29.31 -5.69 -16.14
N TYR A 405 -30.28 -4.93 -15.65
CA TYR A 405 -31.61 -5.44 -15.35
C TYR A 405 -32.47 -5.43 -16.63
N VAL A 406 -33.11 -6.55 -16.92
CA VAL A 406 -34.06 -6.70 -18.03
C VAL A 406 -35.44 -6.92 -17.41
N GLY A 407 -36.22 -5.84 -17.30
CA GLY A 407 -37.45 -5.83 -16.52
C GLY A 407 -37.20 -6.01 -15.01
N SER A 408 -38.24 -6.32 -14.24
CA SER A 408 -38.16 -6.44 -12.78
C SER A 408 -37.68 -7.80 -12.27
N HIS A 409 -37.48 -8.79 -13.15
CA HIS A 409 -37.28 -10.18 -12.75
C HIS A 409 -36.01 -10.83 -13.30
N GLN A 410 -35.25 -10.16 -14.16
CA GLN A 410 -34.03 -10.73 -14.76
C GLN A 410 -32.87 -9.74 -14.67
N ARG A 411 -31.66 -10.27 -14.43
CA ARG A 411 -30.43 -9.51 -14.50
C ARG A 411 -29.36 -10.26 -15.28
N LEU A 412 -28.46 -9.51 -15.91
CA LEU A 412 -27.28 -10.00 -16.59
C LEU A 412 -26.04 -9.55 -15.82
N LEU A 413 -25.17 -10.50 -15.48
CA LEU A 413 -23.85 -10.18 -14.95
C LEU A 413 -22.92 -9.80 -16.11
N GLY A 414 -22.41 -8.57 -16.06
CA GLY A 414 -21.45 -8.02 -17.00
C GLY A 414 -20.12 -7.69 -16.34
N GLU A 415 -19.07 -7.71 -17.15
CA GLU A 415 -17.70 -7.34 -16.79
C GLU A 415 -17.32 -6.04 -17.50
N VAL A 416 -16.68 -5.11 -16.81
CA VAL A 416 -16.02 -3.97 -17.42
C VAL A 416 -14.61 -4.39 -17.85
N LYS A 417 -14.34 -4.34 -19.15
CA LYS A 417 -13.01 -4.63 -19.72
C LYS A 417 -12.37 -3.36 -20.24
N LYS A 418 -11.10 -3.12 -19.89
CA LYS A 418 -10.31 -2.06 -20.52
C LYS A 418 -10.16 -2.37 -22.01
N LEU A 419 -10.34 -1.38 -22.86
CA LEU A 419 -10.12 -1.52 -24.30
C LEU A 419 -8.60 -1.56 -24.58
N PRO A 420 -8.14 -2.38 -25.55
CA PRO A 420 -6.73 -2.44 -25.90
C PRO A 420 -6.21 -1.10 -26.48
N ARG A 421 -7.10 -0.28 -27.02
CA ARG A 421 -6.85 1.11 -27.44
C ARG A 421 -8.11 1.94 -27.13
N ALA A 422 -7.94 3.18 -26.69
CA ALA A 422 -9.07 4.08 -26.47
C ALA A 422 -9.78 4.39 -27.80
N VAL A 423 -11.11 4.49 -27.77
CA VAL A 423 -11.93 4.80 -28.95
C VAL A 423 -12.52 6.20 -28.78
N ALA A 424 -12.28 7.08 -29.74
CA ALA A 424 -12.88 8.41 -29.77
C ALA A 424 -14.26 8.36 -30.44
N VAL A 425 -15.28 8.89 -29.76
CA VAL A 425 -16.59 9.17 -30.36
C VAL A 425 -16.51 10.53 -31.02
N LEU A 426 -16.64 10.54 -32.35
CA LEU A 426 -16.61 11.77 -33.15
C LEU A 426 -18.03 12.24 -33.43
N ARG A 427 -18.27 13.55 -33.28
CA ARG A 427 -19.51 14.20 -33.74
C ARG A 427 -19.18 15.12 -34.89
N ARG A 428 -20.02 15.10 -35.91
CA ARG A 428 -19.95 16.05 -37.02
C ARG A 428 -20.58 17.36 -36.57
N ARG A 429 -19.80 18.44 -36.60
CA ARG A 429 -20.30 19.78 -36.34
C ARG A 429 -21.00 20.29 -37.60
N ARG A 430 -22.32 20.44 -37.56
CA ARG A 430 -23.04 21.16 -38.62
C ARG A 430 -22.90 22.66 -38.37
N ASN A 431 -22.31 23.36 -39.33
CA ASN A 431 -22.17 24.81 -39.27
C ASN A 431 -23.54 25.43 -39.63
N PRO A 432 -24.26 26.11 -38.72
CA PRO A 432 -25.63 26.57 -38.97
C PRO A 432 -25.77 27.66 -40.04
N GLY A 433 -24.65 28.14 -40.61
CA GLY A 433 -24.60 29.23 -41.58
C GLY A 433 -24.00 28.88 -42.95
N ALA A 434 -23.69 27.61 -43.24
CA ALA A 434 -23.18 27.22 -44.56
C ALA A 434 -24.35 27.03 -45.54
N GLY A 435 -24.56 28.00 -46.43
CA GLY A 435 -25.49 27.88 -47.55
C GLY A 435 -25.07 26.78 -48.52
N GLU A 436 -26.05 26.11 -49.13
CA GLU A 436 -25.85 25.06 -50.14
C GLU A 436 -25.04 25.61 -51.32
N GLY A 437 -23.73 25.34 -51.38
CA GLY A 437 -22.94 25.74 -52.54
C GLY A 437 -21.42 25.60 -52.47
N GLU A 438 -20.79 25.57 -51.30
CA GLU A 438 -19.32 25.44 -51.20
C GLU A 438 -18.94 24.20 -50.41
N GLY A 439 -17.98 23.42 -50.95
CA GLY A 439 -17.61 22.09 -50.46
C GLY A 439 -17.41 22.04 -48.94
N GLU A 440 -18.33 21.34 -48.26
CA GLU A 440 -18.27 21.13 -46.81
C GLU A 440 -16.95 20.43 -46.44
N LYS A 441 -16.02 21.16 -45.82
CA LYS A 441 -15.01 20.49 -44.98
C LYS A 441 -15.72 19.99 -43.73
N GLU A 442 -15.84 18.68 -43.63
CA GLU A 442 -16.42 18.03 -42.46
C GLU A 442 -15.53 18.31 -41.23
N GLU A 443 -16.00 19.18 -40.33
CA GLU A 443 -15.36 19.36 -39.02
C GLU A 443 -15.87 18.29 -38.06
N LEU A 444 -14.97 17.35 -37.70
CA LEU A 444 -15.22 16.31 -36.71
C LEU A 444 -14.63 16.77 -35.37
N GLU A 445 -15.43 16.74 -34.30
CA GLU A 445 -14.97 16.97 -32.94
C GLU A 445 -15.00 15.67 -32.12
N VAL A 446 -13.99 15.46 -31.28
CA VAL A 446 -14.00 14.36 -30.30
C VAL A 446 -14.92 14.76 -29.16
N VAL A 447 -16.02 14.04 -28.98
CA VAL A 447 -17.02 14.31 -27.93
C VAL A 447 -16.77 13.46 -26.70
N GLU A 448 -16.25 12.24 -26.88
CA GLU A 448 -16.01 11.31 -25.79
C GLU A 448 -14.83 10.39 -26.13
N ILE A 449 -14.05 10.00 -25.13
CA ILE A 449 -13.00 8.98 -25.25
C ILE A 449 -13.40 7.78 -24.40
N VAL A 450 -13.79 6.70 -25.06
CA VAL A 450 -14.19 5.44 -24.42
C VAL A 450 -12.95 4.59 -24.18
N LYS A 451 -12.63 4.32 -22.91
CA LYS A 451 -11.46 3.53 -22.49
C LYS A 451 -11.82 2.13 -21.99
N TYR A 452 -13.11 1.89 -21.71
CA TYR A 452 -13.62 0.66 -21.15
C TYR A 452 -14.89 0.24 -21.89
N LYS A 453 -15.12 -1.07 -21.99
CA LYS A 453 -16.38 -1.64 -22.50
C LYS A 453 -17.02 -2.52 -21.44
N VAL A 454 -18.34 -2.51 -21.36
CA VAL A 454 -19.09 -3.49 -20.56
C VAL A 454 -19.42 -4.68 -21.46
N VAL A 455 -19.12 -5.89 -21.01
CA VAL A 455 -19.38 -7.13 -21.74
C VAL A 455 -20.29 -8.02 -20.88
N PHE A 456 -21.45 -8.37 -21.42
CA PHE A 456 -22.34 -9.37 -20.84
C PHE A 456 -22.10 -10.70 -21.55
N SER A 457 -21.39 -11.62 -20.90
CA SER A 457 -21.07 -12.96 -21.44
C SER A 457 -21.95 -14.07 -20.86
N SER A 458 -22.78 -13.74 -19.87
CA SER A 458 -23.67 -14.69 -19.19
C SER A 458 -25.11 -14.62 -19.73
N ARG A 459 -25.86 -15.72 -19.59
CA ARG A 459 -27.32 -15.72 -19.84
C ARG A 459 -28.03 -14.96 -18.70
N PRO A 460 -29.17 -14.29 -18.96
CA PRO A 460 -29.93 -13.62 -17.90
C PRO A 460 -30.30 -14.60 -16.78
N GLU A 461 -30.12 -14.19 -15.53
CA GLU A 461 -30.51 -14.94 -14.33
C GLU A 461 -31.70 -14.27 -13.60
N PRO A 462 -32.56 -15.04 -12.92
CA PRO A 462 -33.70 -14.49 -12.20
C PRO A 462 -33.28 -13.69 -10.97
N VAL A 463 -33.95 -12.57 -10.75
CA VAL A 463 -33.76 -11.72 -9.57
C VAL A 463 -34.71 -12.20 -8.46
N GLY A 464 -34.22 -13.11 -7.61
CA GLY A 464 -34.97 -13.64 -6.47
C GLY A 464 -34.97 -15.17 -6.41
N GLY A 465 -34.05 -15.74 -5.63
CA GLY A 465 -33.90 -17.18 -5.44
C GLY A 465 -32.81 -17.50 -4.43
N GLY A 466 -32.83 -16.85 -3.27
CA GLY A 466 -32.00 -17.20 -2.12
C GLY A 466 -32.89 -17.86 -1.06
N ALA A 467 -32.59 -19.12 -0.76
CA ALA A 467 -32.97 -19.95 0.39
C ALA A 467 -34.08 -19.41 1.33
N SER A 468 -35.21 -20.14 1.35
CA SER A 468 -35.98 -20.36 2.57
C SER A 468 -35.24 -21.29 3.53
#